data_AF-A0A1F9EZY5-F1
#
_entry.id   AF-A0A1F9EZY5-F1
#
_cell.length_a   1.000
_cell.length_b   1.000
_cell.length_c   1.000
_cell.angle_alpha   90.00
_cell.angle_beta   90.00
_cell.angle_gamma   90.00
#
_symmetry.space_group_name_H-M   'P 1'
#
loop_
_entity.id
_entity.type
_entity.pdbx_description
1 polymer ?
#
loop_
_entity_poly.entity_id
_entity_poly.type
_entity_poly.pdbx_seq_one_letter_code
_entity_poly.pdbx_strand_id
1 'polypeptide(L)' 'MKITEKLALDAFKNDKETHITLDQKICHACKERFCIYACPANLYSLNEKGEMVVEFAGCLECGTCQIA' A
#
# COMPACT_ATOMS: atom_id res chain seq x y z
N MET A 1 -18.79 -6.94 1.20
CA MET A 1 -17.46 -7.58 1.04
C MET A 1 -16.38 -6.54 1.26
N LYS A 2 -15.39 -6.85 2.10
CA LYS A 2 -14.17 -6.06 2.28
C LYS A 2 -13.19 -6.37 1.14
N ILE A 3 -12.28 -5.45 0.83
CA ILE A 3 -11.26 -5.66 -0.22
C ILE A 3 -10.38 -6.87 0.11
N THR A 4 -10.05 -7.09 1.39
CA THR A 4 -9.27 -8.25 1.84
C THR A 4 -9.94 -9.59 1.51
N GLU A 5 -11.28 -9.66 1.55
CA GLU A 5 -12.03 -10.87 1.16
C GLU A 5 -11.92 -11.13 -0.34
N LYS A 6 -11.78 -10.08 -1.16
CA LYS A 6 -11.55 -10.21 -2.60
C LYS A 6 -10.13 -10.65 -2.90
N LEU A 7 -9.13 -10.07 -2.24
CA LEU A 7 -7.73 -10.44 -2.39
C LEU A 7 -7.49 -11.91 -2.02
N ALA A 8 -8.24 -12.45 -1.06
CA ALA A 8 -8.15 -13.86 -0.69
C ALA A 8 -8.56 -14.84 -1.81
N LEU A 9 -9.19 -14.36 -2.89
CA LEU A 9 -9.50 -15.15 -4.08
C LEU A 9 -8.31 -15.23 -5.05
N ASP A 10 -7.35 -14.32 -4.93
CA ASP A 10 -6.15 -14.28 -5.77
C ASP A 10 -5.07 -15.21 -5.20
N ALA A 11 -4.16 -15.66 -6.08
CA ALA A 11 -3.03 -16.50 -5.68
C ALA A 11 -1.75 -15.65 -5.53
N PHE A 12 -1.23 -15.57 -4.32
CA PHE A 12 0.02 -14.85 -4.03
C PHE A 12 1.15 -15.81 -3.68
N LYS A 13 2.34 -15.56 -4.24
CA LYS A 13 3.59 -16.14 -3.78
C LYS A 13 4.51 -14.99 -3.36
N ASN A 14 4.39 -14.59 -2.10
CA ASN A 14 5.10 -13.44 -1.57
C ASN A 14 6.61 -13.71 -1.42
N ASP A 15 7.40 -12.68 -1.69
CA ASP A 15 8.82 -12.64 -1.35
C ASP A 15 9.00 -12.24 0.13
N LYS A 16 10.20 -12.46 0.67
CA LYS A 16 10.59 -12.07 2.03
C LYS A 16 10.79 -10.57 2.17
N GLU A 17 11.20 -9.90 1.09
CA GLU A 17 11.46 -8.46 1.08
C GLU A 17 10.37 -7.70 0.33
N THR A 18 10.11 -6.47 0.81
CA THR A 18 9.16 -5.57 0.16
C THR A 18 9.77 -5.02 -1.14
N HIS A 19 8.97 -4.99 -2.21
CA HIS A 19 9.32 -4.28 -3.45
C HIS A 19 8.95 -2.79 -3.41
N ILE A 20 8.42 -2.30 -2.29
CA ILE A 20 7.99 -0.91 -2.09
C ILE A 20 8.82 -0.28 -0.98
N THR A 21 9.48 0.83 -1.29
CA THR A 21 10.23 1.65 -0.32
C THR A 21 9.51 2.97 -0.08
N LEU A 22 9.38 3.36 1.19
CA LEU A 22 8.72 4.59 1.59
C LEU A 22 9.72 5.54 2.25
N ASP A 23 9.88 6.73 1.67
CA ASP A 23 10.59 7.82 2.34
C ASP A 23 9.65 8.52 3.32
N GLN A 24 9.84 8.28 4.62
CA GLN A 24 8.98 8.86 5.65
C GLN A 24 9.05 10.40 5.70
N LYS A 25 10.15 11.03 5.29
CA LYS A 25 10.23 12.50 5.25
C LYS A 25 9.27 13.07 4.21
N ILE A 26 9.23 12.47 3.02
CA ILE A 26 8.26 12.81 1.97
C ILE A 26 6.84 12.46 2.45
N CYS A 27 6.68 11.27 3.04
CA CYS A 27 5.41 10.81 3.61
C CYS A 27 5.00 11.53 4.89
N HIS A 28 5.76 12.48 5.43
CA HIS A 28 5.27 13.39 6.47
C HIS A 28 4.76 14.68 5.83
N ALA A 29 5.40 15.17 4.77
CA ALA A 29 5.05 16.42 4.09
C ALA A 29 3.84 16.32 3.12
N CYS A 30 3.58 15.16 2.51
CA CYS A 30 2.52 14.99 1.49
C CYS A 30 1.07 14.95 2.06
N LYS A 31 0.37 16.09 2.14
CA LYS A 31 -0.96 16.17 2.76
C LYS A 31 -2.03 15.32 2.07
N GLU A 32 -1.87 15.10 0.78
CA GLU A 32 -2.85 14.48 -0.11
C GLU A 32 -2.93 12.96 0.10
N ARG A 33 -1.79 12.32 0.38
CA ARG A 33 -1.67 10.87 0.63
C ARG A 33 -2.41 10.02 -0.42
N PHE A 34 -2.33 10.37 -1.70
CA PHE A 34 -3.09 9.70 -2.76
C PHE A 34 -2.88 8.19 -2.81
N CYS A 35 -1.70 7.69 -2.43
CA CYS A 35 -1.42 6.26 -2.31
C CYS A 35 -2.43 5.49 -1.42
N ILE A 36 -2.99 6.12 -0.37
CA ILE A 36 -4.02 5.51 0.49
C ILE A 36 -5.33 5.31 -0.28
N TYR A 37 -5.76 6.32 -1.04
CA TYR A 37 -7.08 6.33 -1.68
C TYR A 37 -7.07 5.69 -3.08
N ALA A 38 -5.95 5.78 -3.78
CA ALA A 38 -5.81 5.32 -5.15
C ALA A 38 -5.42 3.83 -5.25
N CYS A 39 -4.91 3.23 -4.18
CA CYS A 39 -4.54 1.82 -4.18
C CYS A 39 -5.79 0.93 -4.31
N PRO A 40 -5.96 0.14 -5.40
CA PRO A 40 -7.15 -0.68 -5.58
C PRO A 40 -7.25 -1.83 -4.57
N ALA A 41 -6.13 -2.21 -3.96
CA ALA A 41 -6.03 -3.24 -2.92
C ALA A 41 -6.11 -2.68 -1.49
N ASN A 42 -6.19 -1.35 -1.32
CA ASN A 42 -6.29 -0.67 -0.02
C ASN A 42 -5.19 -1.09 0.99
N LEU A 43 -3.93 -1.05 0.55
CA LEU A 43 -2.79 -1.58 1.31
C LEU A 43 -1.99 -0.51 2.06
N TYR A 44 -2.20 0.77 1.74
CA TYR A 44 -1.48 1.88 2.37
C TYR A 44 -2.29 2.44 3.54
N SER A 45 -1.61 2.74 4.64
CA SER A 45 -2.24 3.37 5.81
C SER A 45 -1.20 4.13 6.64
N LEU A 46 -1.67 4.90 7.62
CA LEU A 46 -0.82 5.48 8.66
C LEU A 46 -0.88 4.60 9.90
N ASN A 47 0.27 4.29 10.47
CA ASN A 47 0.34 3.63 11.77
C ASN A 47 0.01 4.62 12.91
N GLU A 48 -0.01 4.14 14.16
CA GLU A 48 -0.30 4.95 15.35
C GLU A 48 0.69 6.12 15.57
N LYS A 49 1.89 6.04 14.99
CA LYS A 49 2.92 7.10 15.04
C LYS A 49 2.80 8.09 13.89
N GLY A 50 1.83 7.90 12.98
CA GLY A 50 1.65 8.72 11.79
C GLY A 50 2.67 8.45 10.68
N GLU A 51 3.35 7.30 10.70
CA GLU A 51 4.25 6.86 9.63
C GLU A 51 3.45 6.09 8.57
N MET A 52 3.83 6.26 7.30
CA MET A 52 3.22 5.53 6.20
C MET A 52 3.68 4.07 6.23
N VAL A 53 2.73 3.14 6.16
CA VAL A 53 2.97 1.70 6.06
C VAL A 53 2.22 1.12 4.86
N VAL A 54 2.72 0.00 4.34
CA VAL A 54 2.12 -0.70 3.20
C VAL A 54 2.15 -2.21 3.43
N GLU A 55 1.00 -2.87 3.27
CA GLU A 55 0.90 -4.34 3.28
C GLU A 55 1.21 -4.92 1.91
N PHE A 56 2.49 -4.94 1.54
CA PHE A 56 2.94 -5.33 0.19
C PHE A 56 2.54 -6.75 -0.22
N ALA A 57 2.24 -7.63 0.75
CA ALA A 57 1.84 -9.02 0.53
C ALA A 57 0.51 -9.18 -0.24
N GLY A 58 -0.30 -8.11 -0.34
CA GLY A 58 -1.51 -8.07 -1.15
C GLY A 58 -1.38 -7.20 -2.41
N CYS A 59 -0.17 -6.74 -2.75
CA CYS A 59 0.06 -5.84 -3.88
C CYS A 59 -0.29 -6.52 -5.20
N LEU A 60 -1.08 -5.83 -6.03
CA LEU A 60 -1.47 -6.29 -7.36
C LEU A 60 -0.51 -5.82 -8.46
N GLU A 61 0.63 -5.22 -8.08
CA GLU A 61 1.67 -4.72 -8.99
C GLU A 61 1.18 -3.75 -10.08
N CYS A 62 0.05 -3.07 -9.84
CA CYS A 62 -0.59 -2.18 -10.82
C CYS A 62 0.13 -0.83 -11.03
N GLY A 63 1.01 -0.42 -10.10
CA GLY A 63 1.77 0.83 -10.18
C GLY A 63 0.99 2.12 -9.89
N THR A 64 -0.32 2.08 -9.61
CA THR A 64 -1.13 3.29 -9.37
C THR A 64 -0.56 4.19 -8.28
N CYS A 65 -0.10 3.61 -7.17
CA CYS A 65 0.51 4.34 -6.06
C CYS A 65 1.86 5.02 -6.39
N GLN A 66 2.52 4.61 -7.47
CA GLN A 66 3.77 5.23 -7.95
C GLN A 66 3.49 6.45 -8.85
N ILE A 67 2.33 6.46 -9.52
CA ILE A 67 1.95 7.52 -10.46
C ILE A 67 1.15 8.63 -9.78
N ALA A 68 0.32 8.28 -8.80
CA ALA A 68 -0.66 9.15 -8.16
C ALA A 68 -0.07 10.30 -7.34
#